data_AF-A0A089X542-F1
#
_entry.id   AF-A0A089X542-F1
#
_cell.length_a   1.000
_cell.length_b   1.000
_cell.length_c   1.000
_cell.angle_alpha   90.00
_cell.angle_beta   90.00
_cell.angle_gamma   90.00
#
_symmetry.space_group_name_H-M   'P 1'
#
loop_
_entity.id
_entity.type
_entity.pdbx_description
1 polymer ?
#
loop_
_entity_poly.entity_id
_entity_poly.type
_entity_poly.pdbx_seq_one_letter_code
_entity_poly.pdbx_strand_id
1 'polypeptide(L)'
;MSDTAAITTDEVKQRIRELLADLFGSDRFVSDVPDTVSLREAGLPSTALVSLLVAMEDAFGFEWDDDVEPEVLRSIESLAGHVVALRG
;
A
#
# COMPACT_ATOMS: atom_id res chain seq x y z
N MET A 1 -6.57 -7.35 -27.54
CA MET A 1 -6.73 -6.34 -26.48
C MET A 1 -6.87 -7.15 -25.20
N SER A 2 -5.80 -7.24 -24.41
CA SER A 2 -5.73 -8.09 -23.22
C SER A 2 -6.74 -7.63 -22.17
N ASP A 3 -7.36 -8.60 -21.50
CA ASP A 3 -8.25 -8.39 -20.35
C ASP A 3 -7.64 -7.39 -19.37
N THR A 4 -8.28 -6.22 -19.27
CA THR A 4 -8.11 -5.36 -18.10
C THR A 4 -9.03 -5.92 -17.03
N ALA A 5 -8.64 -7.04 -16.42
CA ALA A 5 -9.32 -7.49 -15.21
C ALA A 5 -9.15 -6.39 -14.16
N ALA A 6 -10.26 -5.94 -13.57
CA ALA A 6 -10.21 -5.00 -12.47
C ALA A 6 -9.34 -5.60 -11.37
N ILE A 7 -8.29 -4.89 -10.96
CA ILE A 7 -7.44 -5.33 -9.85
C ILE A 7 -8.29 -5.41 -8.59
N THR A 8 -8.23 -6.53 -7.89
CA THR A 8 -8.96 -6.74 -6.65
C THR A 8 -8.24 -6.10 -5.48
N THR A 9 -8.97 -5.76 -4.41
CA THR A 9 -8.36 -5.23 -3.18
C THR A 9 -7.30 -6.18 -2.62
N ASP A 10 -7.52 -7.50 -2.67
CA ASP A 10 -6.57 -8.49 -2.16
C ASP A 10 -5.27 -8.55 -2.99
N GLU A 11 -5.35 -8.40 -4.31
CA GLU A 11 -4.16 -8.29 -5.17
C GLU A 11 -3.36 -7.01 -4.85
N VAL A 12 -4.04 -5.89 -4.61
CA VAL A 12 -3.37 -4.65 -4.20
C VAL A 12 -2.70 -4.81 -2.83
N LYS A 13 -3.41 -5.39 -1.84
CA LYS A 13 -2.85 -5.66 -0.50
C LYS A 13 -1.60 -6.53 -0.59
N GLN A 14 -1.65 -7.59 -1.38
CA GLN A 14 -0.50 -8.48 -1.60
C GLN A 14 0.67 -7.70 -2.23
N ARG A 15 0.40 -6.85 -3.22
CA ARG A 15 1.44 -6.05 -3.85
C ARG A 15 2.06 -5.01 -2.90
N ILE A 16 1.26 -4.38 -2.04
CA ILE A 16 1.75 -3.47 -0.99
C ILE A 16 2.69 -4.22 -0.02
N ARG A 17 2.34 -5.47 0.33
CA ARG A 17 3.21 -6.32 1.17
C ARG A 17 4.54 -6.63 0.48
N GLU A 18 4.54 -6.93 -0.80
CA GLU A 18 5.79 -7.13 -1.55
C GLU A 18 6.66 -5.86 -1.55
N LEU A 19 6.08 -4.67 -1.73
CA LEU A 19 6.83 -3.40 -1.65
C LEU A 19 7.43 -3.18 -0.26
N LEU A 20 6.67 -3.44 0.80
CA LEU A 20 7.17 -3.39 2.17
C LEU A 20 8.32 -4.38 2.39
N ALA A 21 8.22 -5.61 1.86
CA ALA A 21 9.29 -6.60 1.95
C ALA A 21 10.55 -6.14 1.20
N ASP A 22 10.41 -5.61 -0.02
CA ASP A 22 11.50 -5.11 -0.85
C ASP A 22 12.23 -3.92 -0.19
N LEU A 23 11.48 -3.02 0.45
CA LEU A 23 12.03 -1.83 1.11
C LEU A 23 12.73 -2.13 2.44
N PHE A 24 12.25 -3.13 3.20
CA PHE A 24 12.69 -3.35 4.59
C PHE A 24 13.38 -4.70 4.84
N GLY A 25 13.43 -5.58 3.83
CA GLY A 25 14.15 -6.85 3.87
C GLY A 25 13.64 -7.85 4.92
N SER A 26 12.45 -7.64 5.46
CA SER A 26 11.88 -8.43 6.56
C SER A 26 10.49 -8.95 6.21
N ASP A 27 10.44 -10.01 5.40
CA ASP A 27 9.20 -10.71 5.02
C ASP A 27 8.32 -11.05 6.22
N ARG A 28 8.92 -11.45 7.35
CA ARG A 28 8.16 -11.86 8.55
C ARG A 28 7.32 -10.74 9.14
N PHE A 29 7.89 -9.54 9.28
CA PHE A 29 7.14 -8.40 9.80
C PHE A 29 5.94 -8.10 8.90
N VAL A 30 6.19 -8.06 7.60
CA VAL A 30 5.18 -7.70 6.62
C VAL A 30 4.11 -8.78 6.46
N SER A 31 4.44 -10.05 6.66
CA SER A 31 3.49 -11.17 6.61
C SER A 31 2.51 -11.17 7.78
N ASP A 32 2.98 -10.80 8.98
CA ASP A 32 2.21 -10.96 10.21
C ASP A 32 1.37 -9.73 10.58
N VAL A 33 1.60 -8.57 9.95
CA VAL A 33 0.81 -7.35 10.20
C VAL A 33 -0.63 -7.52 9.67
N PRO A 34 -1.67 -7.36 10.51
CA PRO A 34 -3.06 -7.36 10.03
C PRO A 34 -3.34 -6.17 9.11
N ASP A 35 -4.17 -6.36 8.08
CA ASP A 35 -4.43 -5.32 7.08
C ASP A 35 -5.03 -4.03 7.65
N THR A 36 -5.76 -4.14 8.76
CA THR A 36 -6.49 -3.04 9.40
C THR A 36 -5.69 -2.29 10.45
N VAL A 37 -4.53 -2.83 10.87
CA VAL A 37 -3.68 -2.22 11.89
C VAL A 37 -2.98 -1.00 11.30
N SER A 38 -2.81 0.04 12.12
CA SER A 38 -2.03 1.19 11.70
C SER A 38 -0.58 0.78 11.42
N LEU A 39 -0.06 1.13 10.25
CA LEU A 39 1.34 0.88 9.90
C LEU A 39 2.30 1.49 10.93
N ARG A 40 1.95 2.67 11.48
CA ARG A 40 2.74 3.32 12.54
C ARG A 40 2.69 2.53 13.85
N GLU A 41 1.52 2.04 14.25
CA GLU A 41 1.35 1.21 15.47
C GLU A 41 2.02 -0.15 15.32
N ALA A 42 2.07 -0.68 14.09
CA ALA A 42 2.85 -1.87 13.76
C ALA A 42 4.37 -1.61 13.86
N GLY A 43 4.81 -0.35 13.96
CA GLY A 43 6.23 0.00 14.10
C GLY A 43 6.90 0.40 12.78
N LEU A 44 6.14 0.64 11.71
CA LEU A 44 6.67 1.20 10.47
C LEU A 44 7.16 2.64 10.72
N PRO A 45 8.45 2.95 10.51
CA PRO A 45 8.94 4.30 10.70
C PRO A 45 8.32 5.28 9.69
N SER A 46 8.27 6.57 10.03
CA SER A 46 7.66 7.57 9.14
C SER A 46 8.40 7.70 7.80
N THR A 47 9.73 7.55 7.81
CA THR A 47 10.54 7.55 6.58
C THR A 47 10.22 6.34 5.70
N ALA A 48 9.99 5.18 6.32
CA ALA A 48 9.58 3.96 5.64
C ALA A 48 8.19 4.10 5.01
N LEU A 49 7.25 4.74 5.71
CA LEU A 49 5.94 5.05 5.14
C LEU A 49 6.09 5.93 3.89
N VAL A 50 6.88 7.00 3.94
CA VAL A 50 7.13 7.85 2.76
C VAL A 50 7.74 7.06 1.60
N SER A 51 8.73 6.20 1.86
CA SER A 51 9.30 5.34 0.83
C SER A 51 8.28 4.36 0.23
N LEU A 52 7.36 3.83 1.04
CA LEU A 52 6.26 3.01 0.54
C LEU A 52 5.34 3.82 -0.38
N LEU A 53 4.95 5.03 0.02
CA LEU A 53 4.06 5.87 -0.78
C LEU A 53 4.65 6.16 -2.16
N VAL A 54 5.92 6.53 -2.24
CA VAL A 54 6.63 6.72 -3.53
C VAL A 54 6.69 5.42 -4.33
N ALA A 55 7.01 4.30 -3.70
CA ALA A 55 7.05 3.01 -4.39
C ALA A 55 5.67 2.57 -4.94
N MET A 56 4.59 2.98 -4.29
CA MET A 56 3.23 2.73 -4.75
C MET A 56 2.89 3.53 -6.01
N GLU A 57 3.34 4.78 -6.11
CA GLU A 57 3.15 5.61 -7.32
C GLU A 57 3.72 4.91 -8.55
N ASP A 58 4.97 4.43 -8.45
CA ASP A 58 5.62 3.66 -9.51
C ASP A 58 4.93 2.31 -9.78
N ALA A 59 4.57 1.58 -8.72
CA ALA A 59 4.00 0.24 -8.84
C ALA A 59 2.59 0.23 -9.44
N PHE A 60 1.79 1.26 -9.14
CA PHE A 60 0.40 1.35 -9.56
C PHE A 60 0.15 2.44 -10.60
N GLY A 61 1.16 3.21 -11.01
CA GLY A 61 1.07 4.19 -12.08
C GLY A 61 0.14 5.36 -11.75
N PHE A 62 0.22 5.90 -10.54
CA PHE A 62 -0.54 7.08 -10.09
C PHE A 62 0.36 8.04 -9.32
N GLU A 63 -0.16 9.22 -9.00
CA GLU A 63 0.51 10.22 -8.16
C GLU A 63 -0.40 10.50 -6.95
N TRP A 64 0.19 10.68 -5.76
CA TRP A 64 -0.58 11.08 -4.58
C TRP A 64 -1.05 12.53 -4.69
N ASP A 65 -2.28 12.80 -4.23
CA ASP A 65 -2.74 14.17 -4.03
C ASP A 65 -2.07 14.79 -2.80
N ASP A 66 -1.73 16.08 -2.88
CA ASP A 66 -1.21 16.87 -1.77
C ASP A 66 -2.22 16.94 -0.60
N ASP A 67 -3.52 16.75 -0.88
CA ASP A 67 -4.61 16.80 0.09
C ASP A 67 -5.09 15.43 0.60
N VAL A 68 -4.35 14.34 0.31
CA VAL A 68 -4.72 12.98 0.71
C VAL A 68 -5.03 12.88 2.21
N GLU A 69 -6.21 12.34 2.53
CA GLU A 69 -6.65 12.22 3.92
C GLU A 69 -5.73 11.26 4.71
N PRO A 70 -5.32 11.60 5.95
CA PRO A 70 -4.44 10.74 6.76
C PRO A 70 -4.97 9.32 6.98
N GLU A 71 -6.29 9.12 6.98
CA GLU A 71 -6.90 7.81 7.17
C GLU A 71 -6.69 6.87 5.96
N VAL A 72 -6.47 7.43 4.76
CA VAL A 72 -6.06 6.65 3.57
C VAL A 72 -4.68 6.04 3.77
N LEU A 73 -3.78 6.76 4.44
CA LEU A 73 -2.38 6.36 4.65
C LEU A 73 -2.17 5.48 5.89
N ARG A 74 -3.26 5.12 6.58
CA ARG A 74 -3.19 4.52 7.91
C ARG A 74 -2.82 3.06 7.91
N SER A 75 -3.41 2.27 7.01
CA SER A 75 -3.39 0.81 7.05
C SER A 75 -3.24 0.24 5.64
N ILE A 76 -2.85 -1.04 5.52
CA ILE A 76 -2.74 -1.73 4.23
C ILE A 76 -4.12 -1.78 3.55
N GLU A 77 -5.19 -1.97 4.32
CA GLU A 77 -6.56 -1.94 3.82
C GLU A 77 -6.95 -0.58 3.25
N SER A 78 -6.66 0.51 3.97
CA SER A 78 -6.95 1.87 3.50
C SER A 78 -6.22 2.19 2.20
N LEU A 79 -4.92 1.87 2.14
CA LEU A 79 -4.08 2.07 0.96
C LEU A 79 -4.60 1.28 -0.24
N ALA A 80 -4.98 0.01 -0.03
CA ALA A 80 -5.51 -0.82 -1.09
C ALA A 80 -6.86 -0.32 -1.61
N GLY A 81 -7.74 0.13 -0.70
CA GLY A 81 -9.02 0.74 -1.07
C GLY A 81 -8.86 1.97 -1.95
N HIS A 82 -7.86 2.82 -1.65
CA HIS A 82 -7.56 3.99 -2.46
C HIS A 82 -7.13 3.62 -3.89
N VAL A 83 -6.18 2.68 -4.04
CA VAL A 83 -5.71 2.24 -5.36
C VAL A 83 -6.84 1.62 -6.19
N VAL A 84 -7.71 0.82 -5.56
CA VAL A 84 -8.89 0.25 -6.25
C VAL A 84 -9.85 1.36 -6.68
N ALA A 85 -10.08 2.36 -5.83
CA ALA A 85 -10.95 3.50 -6.15
C ALA A 85 -10.43 4.35 -7.31
N LEU A 86 -9.11 4.44 -7.52
CA LEU A 86 -8.50 5.13 -8.67
C LEU A 86 -8.71 4.37 -10.00
N ARG A 87 -9.02 3.08 -9.95
CA ARG A 87 -9.11 2.20 -11.13
C ARG A 87 -10.53 1.72 -11.45
N GLY A 88 -11.51 2.01 -10.59
CA GLY A 88 -12.94 1.78 -10.82
C GLY A 88 -13.59 2.96 -11.53
#